data_AF-A0A537W6G9-F1
#
_entry.id   AF-A0A537W6G9-F1
#
_cell.length_a   1.000
_cell.length_b   1.000
_cell.length_c   1.000
_cell.angle_alpha   90.00
_cell.angle_beta   90.00
_cell.angle_gamma   90.00
#
_symmetry.space_group_name_H-M   'P 1'
#
loop_
_entity.id
_entity.type
_entity.pdbx_description
1 polymer ?
#
loop_
_entity_poly.entity_id
_entity_poly.type
_entity_poly.pdbx_seq_one_letter_code
_entity_poly.pdbx_strand_id
1 'polypeptide(L)' 'MSRRLRVNPIACEAHGMCAELLPERITLDEWGYPLISGEPLEPSLVQNALRAAQACPTFALIVERDRDDGRR' A
#
# COMPACT_ATOMS: atom_id res chain seq x y z
N MET A 1 3.46 -16.62 -4.60
CA MET A 1 3.08 -15.34 -5.22
C MET A 1 3.33 -14.23 -4.23
N SER A 2 4.35 -13.41 -4.46
CA SER A 2 4.59 -12.19 -3.69
C SER A 2 3.44 -11.20 -3.89
N ARG A 3 3.22 -10.33 -2.91
CA ARG A 3 2.33 -9.17 -3.03
C ARG A 3 3.14 -7.92 -2.75
N ARG A 4 2.81 -6.81 -3.38
CA ARG A 4 3.44 -5.50 -3.15
C ARG A 4 2.37 -4.46 -2.94
N LEU A 5 2.74 -3.39 -2.26
CA LEU A 5 1.89 -2.21 -2.12
C LEU A 5 2.23 -1.18 -3.19
N ARG A 6 1.19 -0.53 -3.70
CA ARG A 6 1.32 0.68 -4.51
C ARG A 6 0.27 1.69 -4.09
N VAL A 7 0.56 2.95 -4.37
CA VAL A 7 -0.39 4.04 -4.26
C VAL A 7 -0.62 4.64 -5.63
N ASN A 8 -1.87 4.95 -5.96
CA ASN A 8 -2.20 5.89 -7.04
C ASN A 8 -2.13 7.32 -6.47
N PRO A 9 -1.07 8.10 -6.74
CA PRO A 9 -0.91 9.42 -6.15
C PRO A 9 -1.96 10.43 -6.66
N ILE A 10 -2.54 10.21 -7.85
CA ILE A 10 -3.57 11.08 -8.42
C ILE A 10 -4.89 10.93 -7.66
N ALA A 11 -5.21 9.71 -7.21
CA ALA A 11 -6.42 9.42 -6.45
C ALA A 11 -6.26 9.61 -4.93
N CYS A 12 -5.01 9.75 -4.45
CA CYS A 12 -4.76 9.89 -3.02
C CYS A 12 -5.07 11.33 -2.56
N GLU A 13 -5.84 11.46 -1.49
CA GLU A 13 -6.21 12.74 -0.89
C GLU A 13 -5.74 12.84 0.57
N ALA A 14 -4.64 12.18 0.93
CA ALA A 14 -3.97 12.28 2.24
C ALA A 14 -4.86 11.98 3.49
N HIS A 15 -5.78 11.02 3.39
CA HIS A 15 -6.67 10.62 4.51
C HIS A 15 -5.96 9.90 5.68
N GLY A 16 -4.72 9.42 5.50
CA GLY A 16 -3.89 8.83 6.57
C GLY A 16 -4.26 7.42 7.08
N MET A 17 -5.49 6.93 6.86
CA MET A 17 -5.94 5.62 7.40
C MET A 17 -5.09 4.41 6.98
N CYS A 18 -4.43 4.49 5.82
CA CYS A 18 -3.54 3.42 5.37
C CYS A 18 -2.32 3.24 6.29
N ALA A 19 -1.76 4.33 6.81
CA ALA A 19 -0.64 4.29 7.76
C ALA A 19 -1.08 3.82 9.14
N GLU A 20 -2.30 4.15 9.58
CA GLU A 20 -2.86 3.63 10.84
C GLU A 20 -3.10 2.12 10.81
N LEU A 21 -3.53 1.58 9.66
CA LEU A 21 -3.86 0.16 9.51
C LEU A 21 -2.67 -0.72 9.11
N LEU A 22 -1.60 -0.12 8.58
CA LEU A 22 -0.38 -0.83 8.19
C LEU A 22 0.89 0.02 8.43
N PRO A 23 1.17 0.38 9.70
CA PRO A 23 2.32 1.21 10.04
C PRO A 23 3.67 0.55 9.73
N GLU A 24 3.71 -0.78 9.60
CA GLU A 24 4.94 -1.52 9.30
C GLU A 24 5.43 -1.30 7.86
N ARG A 25 4.58 -0.79 6.96
CA ARG A 25 4.91 -0.63 5.52
C ARG A 25 4.60 0.75 4.97
N ILE A 26 3.84 1.56 5.71
CA ILE A 26 3.38 2.85 5.25
C ILE A 26 3.69 3.88 6.34
N THR A 27 4.52 4.85 5.99
CA THR A 27 4.68 6.08 6.75
C THR A 27 4.06 7.22 5.96
N LEU A 28 3.68 8.31 6.62
CA LEU A 28 3.22 9.51 5.94
C LEU A 28 4.38 10.51 5.82
N ASP A 29 4.42 11.24 4.71
CA ASP A 29 5.29 12.41 4.58
C ASP A 29 4.71 13.63 5.34
N GLU A 30 5.40 14.76 5.22
CA GLU A 30 5.00 16.03 5.86
C GLU A 30 3.67 16.60 5.35
N TRP A 31 3.16 16.10 4.22
CA TRP A 31 1.88 16.50 3.62
C TRP A 31 0.78 15.45 3.84
N GLY A 32 1.06 14.36 4.55
CA GLY A 32 0.10 13.29 4.83
C GLY A 32 -0.06 12.26 3.71
N TYR A 33 0.80 12.28 2.69
CA TYR A 33 0.79 11.28 1.62
C TYR A 33 1.61 10.04 2.01
N PRO A 34 1.18 8.84 1.58
CA PRO A 34 1.83 7.60 1.99
C PRO A 34 3.14 7.39 1.22
N LEU A 35 4.21 7.17 1.98
CA LEU A 35 5.48 6.64 1.53
C LEU A 35 5.46 5.12 1.69
N ILE A 36 5.68 4.40 0.59
CA ILE A 36 5.56 2.94 0.52
C ILE A 36 6.82 2.38 -0.13
N SER A 37 7.42 1.34 0.47
CA SER A 37 8.50 0.60 -0.18
C SER A 37 7.94 -0.32 -1.26
N GLY A 38 8.57 -0.33 -2.44
CA GLY A 38 8.20 -1.22 -3.55
C GLY A 38 8.53 -2.69 -3.30
N GLU A 39 8.95 -3.07 -2.09
CA GLU A 39 9.36 -4.42 -1.73
C GLU A 39 8.16 -5.38 -1.60
N PRO A 40 8.38 -6.69 -1.76
CA PRO A 40 7.38 -7.69 -1.40
C PRO A 40 6.93 -7.56 0.06
N LEU A 41 5.64 -7.76 0.29
CA LEU A 41 5.04 -7.90 1.61
C LEU A 41 5.40 -9.25 2.21
N GLU A 42 5.71 -9.24 3.50
CA GLU A 42 5.76 -10.47 4.28
C GLU A 42 4.37 -11.13 4.33
N PRO A 43 4.29 -12.47 4.36
CA PRO A 43 3.01 -13.18 4.40
C PRO A 43 2.08 -12.76 5.56
N SER A 44 2.67 -12.45 6.72
CA SER A 44 1.98 -11.96 7.92
C SER A 44 1.25 -10.62 7.69
N LEU A 45 1.82 -9.75 6.86
CA LEU A 45 1.32 -8.39 6.62
C LEU A 45 0.24 -8.33 5.54
N VAL A 46 0.05 -9.40 4.76
CA VAL A 46 -0.88 -9.41 3.62
C VAL A 46 -2.32 -9.08 4.03
N GLN A 47 -2.80 -9.63 5.16
CA GLN A 47 -4.17 -9.37 5.61
C GLN A 47 -4.36 -7.92 6.06
N ASN A 48 -3.38 -7.35 6.77
CA ASN A 48 -3.42 -5.95 7.18
C ASN A 48 -3.35 -5.02 5.95
N ALA A 49 -2.51 -5.34 4.96
CA ALA A 49 -2.46 -4.62 3.69
C ALA A 49 -3.79 -4.62 2.93
N LEU A 50 -4.48 -5.75 2.88
CA LEU A 50 -5.80 -5.83 2.25
C LEU A 50 -6.84 -5.01 3.02
N ARG A 51 -6.79 -4.97 4.36
CA ARG A 51 -7.68 -4.13 5.17
C ARG A 51 -7.39 -2.64 4.96
N ALA A 52 -6.11 -2.25 4.96
CA ALA A 52 -5.69 -0.88 4.67
C ALA A 52 -6.17 -0.42 3.29
N ALA A 53 -6.10 -1.29 2.28
CA ALA A 53 -6.58 -0.97 0.93
C ALA A 53 -8.10 -0.80 0.88
N GLN A 54 -8.85 -1.67 1.57
CA GLN A 54 -10.31 -1.58 1.66
C GLN A 54 -10.80 -0.37 2.45
N ALA A 55 -10.02 0.09 3.43
CA ALA A 55 -10.35 1.26 4.23
C ALA A 55 -10.05 2.59 3.53
N CYS A 56 -9.29 2.58 2.42
CA CYS A 56 -8.95 3.80 1.69
C CYS A 56 -10.21 4.41 1.03
N PRO A 57 -10.65 5.65 1.38
CA PRO A 57 -11.91 6.21 0.89
C PRO A 57 -11.94 6.42 -0.62
N THR A 58 -10.77 6.72 -1.19
CA THR A 58 -10.60 6.97 -2.62
C THR A 58 -10.03 5.76 -3.36
N PHE A 59 -9.90 4.61 -2.69
CA PHE A 59 -9.28 3.38 -3.23
C PHE A 59 -7.90 3.60 -3.86
N ALA A 60 -7.14 4.58 -3.36
CA ALA A 60 -5.82 4.91 -3.85
C ALA A 60 -4.74 3.89 -3.46
N LEU A 61 -4.93 3.13 -2.37
CA LEU A 61 -3.99 2.08 -1.95
C LEU A 61 -4.32 0.75 -2.63
N ILE A 62 -3.31 0.13 -3.23
CA ILE A 62 -3.43 -1.05 -4.09
C ILE A 62 -2.53 -2.17 -3.55
N VAL A 63 -3.09 -3.37 -3.39
CA VAL A 63 -2.33 -4.59 -3.12
C VAL A 63 -2.21 -5.38 -4.42
N GLU A 64 -1.07 -5.28 -5.07
CA GLU A 64 -0.80 -6.01 -6.30
C GLU A 64 -0.25 -7.40 -5.99
N ARG A 65 -0.66 -8.39 -6.79
CA ARG A 65 0.03 -9.67 -6.86
C ARG A 65 1.19 -9.50 -7.82
N ASP A 66 2.41 -9.84 -7.40
CA ASP A 66 3.53 -9.98 -8.31
C ASP A 66 3.13 -11.04 -9.34
N ARG A 67 2.95 -10.60 -10.58
CA ARG A 67 3.06 -11.51 -11.71
C ARG A 67 4.56 -11.73 -11.86
N ASP A 68 4.97 -12.98 -11.94
CA ASP A 68 6.36 -13.34 -12.22
C ASP A 68 6.68 -12.93 -13.67
N ASP A 69 6.76 -11.63 -13.93
CA ASP A 69 6.98 -11.07 -15.25
C ASP A 69 8.42 -10.60 -15.29
N GLY A 70 9.29 -11.52 -15.72
CA GLY A 70 10.68 -11.27 -16.08
C GLY A 70 10.80 -10.36 -17.29
N ARG A 71 10.29 -9.12 -17.18
CA ARG A 71 10.35 -8.09 -18.20
C ARG A 71 10.94 -6.82 -17.60
N ARG A 72 12.27 -6.85 -17.48
CA ARG A 72 13.11 -5.64 -17.55
C ARG A 72 13.13 -5.13 -18.98
#